data_AF-A0A4Q2IPZ9-F1
#
_entry.id   AF-A0A4Q2IPZ9-F1
#
_cell.length_a   1.000
_cell.length_b   1.000
_cell.length_c   1.000
_cell.angle_alpha   90.00
_cell.angle_beta   90.00
_cell.angle_gamma   90.00
#
_symmetry.space_group_name_H-M   'P 1'
#
loop_
_entity.id
_entity.type
_entity.pdbx_description
1 polymer ?
#
loop_
_entity_poly.entity_id
_entity_poly.type
_entity_poly.pdbx_seq_one_letter_code
_entity_poly.pdbx_strand_id
1 'polypeptide(L)' 'MAVPKRKTSPSRRGMRRAHDSLSVESFQECPNCGELKRPHNLCNACGHYNGREIVSVEG' A
#
# COMPACT_ATOMS: atom_id res chain seq x y z
N MET A 1 8.55 -12.27 -36.94
CA MET A 1 8.09 -11.34 -35.87
C MET A 1 6.64 -11.63 -35.55
N ALA A 2 6.31 -11.98 -34.31
CA ALA A 2 4.93 -12.27 -33.93
C ALA A 2 4.14 -10.96 -33.78
N VAL A 3 3.00 -10.86 -34.47
CA VAL A 3 2.09 -9.70 -34.38
C VAL A 3 0.68 -10.18 -34.04
N PRO A 4 -0.11 -9.41 -33.27
CA PRO A 4 -1.51 -9.75 -33.02
C PRO A 4 -2.29 -9.80 -34.33
N LYS A 5 -2.95 -10.93 -34.62
CA LYS A 5 -3.75 -11.09 -35.83
C LYS A 5 -5.00 -10.19 -35.86
N ARG A 6 -5.54 -9.84 -34.69
CA ARG A 6 -6.75 -9.03 -34.52
C ARG A 6 -6.64 -8.13 -33.28
N LYS A 7 -7.40 -7.03 -33.28
CA LYS A 7 -7.58 -6.18 -32.11
C LYS A 7 -8.28 -6.96 -30.99
N THR A 8 -7.80 -6.81 -29.76
CA THR A 8 -8.48 -7.36 -28.57
C THR A 8 -9.78 -6.59 -28.32
N SER A 9 -10.91 -7.28 -28.17
CA SER A 9 -12.19 -6.64 -27.88
C SER A 9 -12.19 -5.97 -26.49
N PRO A 10 -13.02 -4.92 -26.27
CA PRO A 10 -13.12 -4.27 -24.96
C PRO A 10 -13.46 -5.26 -23.84
N SER A 11 -14.38 -6.20 -24.08
CA SER A 11 -14.75 -7.26 -23.14
C SER A 11 -13.56 -8.17 -22.80
N ARG A 12 -12.81 -8.67 -23.79
CA ARG A 12 -11.64 -9.54 -23.55
C ARG A 12 -10.52 -8.80 -22.82
N ARG A 13 -10.33 -7.50 -23.10
CA ARG A 13 -9.41 -6.65 -22.35
C ARG A 13 -9.86 -6.49 -20.90
N GLY A 14 -11.16 -6.25 -20.67
CA GLY A 14 -11.75 -6.11 -19.34
C GLY A 14 -11.60 -7.36 -18.49
N MET A 15 -11.98 -8.53 -19.03
CA MET A 15 -11.83 -9.82 -18.36
C MET A 15 -10.37 -10.12 -18.00
N ARG A 16 -9.43 -9.81 -18.89
CA ARG A 16 -8.00 -9.98 -18.59
C ARG A 16 -7.53 -9.10 -17.42
N ARG A 17 -8.08 -7.89 -17.30
CA ARG A 17 -7.74 -6.92 -16.23
C ARG A 17 -8.60 -7.09 -14.97
N ALA A 18 -9.43 -8.14 -14.88
CA ALA A 18 -10.33 -8.33 -13.75
C ALA A 18 -9.58 -8.52 -12.41
N HIS A 19 -8.31 -8.91 -12.46
CA HIS A 19 -7.46 -9.14 -11.29
C HIS A 19 -6.41 -8.02 -11.09
N ASP A 20 -6.44 -6.96 -11.91
CA ASP A 20 -5.47 -5.85 -11.82
C ASP A 20 -5.86 -4.82 -10.74
N SER A 21 -6.77 -5.16 -9.82
CA SER A 21 -7.17 -4.29 -8.73
C SER A 21 -6.04 -4.14 -7.70
N LEU A 22 -5.84 -2.92 -7.21
CA LEU A 22 -4.94 -2.68 -6.08
C LEU A 22 -5.58 -3.21 -4.78
N SER A 23 -4.80 -3.92 -3.98
CA SER A 23 -5.20 -4.32 -2.63
C SER A 23 -4.98 -3.16 -1.66
N VAL A 24 -5.95 -2.93 -0.78
CA VAL A 24 -5.79 -1.99 0.34
C VAL A 24 -4.74 -2.55 1.31
N GLU A 25 -3.84 -1.70 1.75
CA GLU A 25 -2.83 -2.08 2.74
C GLU A 25 -3.41 -2.09 4.15
N SER A 26 -2.80 -2.88 5.03
CA SER A 26 -3.19 -2.90 6.44
C SER A 26 -2.64 -1.69 7.18
N PHE A 27 -3.50 -1.06 7.97
CA PHE A 27 -3.16 0.04 8.87
C PHE A 27 -3.55 -0.32 10.30
N GLN A 28 -2.77 0.14 11.26
CA GLN A 28 -3.01 -0.01 12.69
C GLN A 28 -2.76 1.34 13.37
N GLU A 29 -3.58 1.66 14.36
CA GLU A 29 -3.39 2.85 15.19
C GLU A 29 -2.07 2.76 15.98
N CYS A 30 -1.33 3.86 16.01
CA CYS A 30 -0.12 3.97 16.82
C CYS A 30 -0.51 4.15 18.30
N PRO A 31 0.01 3.31 19.21
CA PRO A 31 -0.35 3.40 20.63
C PRO A 31 0.16 4.68 21.33
N ASN A 32 1.06 5.43 20.71
CA ASN A 32 1.63 6.65 21.30
C ASN A 32 0.88 7.92 20.86
N CYS A 33 0.64 8.09 19.57
CA CYS A 33 0.05 9.32 19.01
C CYS A 33 -1.36 9.14 18.41
N GLY A 34 -1.88 7.91 18.30
CA GLY A 34 -3.19 7.62 17.71
C GLY A 34 -3.24 7.65 16.17
N GLU A 35 -2.18 8.08 15.49
CA GLU A 35 -2.12 8.14 14.02
C GLU A 35 -2.08 6.74 13.39
N LEU A 36 -2.63 6.61 12.18
CA LEU A 36 -2.57 5.35 11.43
C LEU A 36 -1.15 5.10 10.91
N LYS A 37 -0.62 3.92 11.21
CA LYS A 37 0.67 3.45 10.72
C LYS A 37 0.57 2.07 10.10
N ARG A 38 1.55 1.69 9.31
CA ARG A 38 1.70 0.30 8.87
C ARG A 38 2.06 -0.58 10.08
N PRO A 39 1.48 -1.79 10.19
CA PRO A 39 1.84 -2.73 11.25
C PRO A 39 3.32 -3.12 11.12
N HIS A 40 3.96 -3.43 12.26
CA HIS A 40 5.38 -3.76 12.37
C HIS A 40 6.37 -2.71 11.82
N ASN A 41 5.91 -1.49 11.55
CA ASN A 41 6.75 -0.38 11.12
C ASN A 41 6.83 0.70 12.21
N LEU A 42 7.88 1.51 12.12
CA LEU A 42 8.02 2.75 12.87
C LEU A 42 6.84 3.68 12.56
N CYS A 43 6.31 4.36 13.58
CA CYS A 43 5.36 5.42 13.33
C CYS A 43 6.08 6.62 12.70
N ASN A 44 5.72 7.00 11.48
CA ASN A 44 6.33 8.14 10.80
C ASN A 44 5.93 9.49 11.43
N ALA A 45 4.80 9.54 12.14
CA ALA A 45 4.31 10.78 12.75
C ALA A 45 5.04 11.12 14.06
N CYS A 46 5.34 10.11 14.90
CA CYS A 46 5.96 10.35 16.21
C CYS A 46 7.34 9.71 16.36
N GLY A 47 7.84 8.94 15.39
CA GLY A 47 9.17 8.33 15.46
C GLY A 47 9.29 7.17 16.46
N HIS A 48 8.16 6.68 16.98
CA HIS A 48 8.14 5.62 17.99
C HIS A 48 7.90 4.23 17.38
N TYR A 49 8.58 3.24 17.95
CA TYR A 49 8.31 1.82 17.72
C TYR A 49 8.53 1.03 19.01
N ASN A 50 7.59 0.12 19.30
CA ASN A 50 7.60 -0.70 20.53
C ASN A 50 7.74 0.14 21.83
N GLY A 51 7.07 1.29 21.90
CA GLY A 51 7.07 2.17 23.07
C GLY A 51 8.35 2.96 23.30
N ARG A 52 9.31 2.92 22.36
CA ARG A 52 10.56 3.69 22.43
C ARG A 52 10.61 4.70 21.30
N GLU A 53 11.11 5.88 21.61
CA GLU A 53 11.51 6.87 20.61
C GLU A 53 12.81 6.40 19.95
N ILE A 54 12.79 6.25 18.63
CA ILE A 54 13.95 5.74 17.87
C ILE A 54 14.47 6.79 16.90
N VAL A 55 13.57 7.62 16.39
CA VAL A 55 13.92 8.78 15.57
C VAL A 55 13.31 9.99 16.24
N SER A 56 14.14 10.98 16.57
CA SER A 56 13.68 12.32 16.94
C SER A 56 13.09 12.95 15.67
N VAL A 57 11.76 12.91 15.55
CA VAL A 57 11.06 13.58 14.45
C VAL A 57 11.01 15.06 14.82
N GLU A 58 12.05 15.81 14.46
CA GLU A 58 11.94 17.26 14.35
C GLU A 58 11.05 17.53 13.12
N GLY A 59 9.95 18.26 13.35
CA GLY A 59 8.79 18.38 12.46
C GLY A 59 9.07 18.85 11.04
#